data_AF-A0A9P8L3X6-F1
#
_entry.id   AF-A0A9P8L3X6-F1
#
_cell.length_a   1.000
_cell.length_b   1.000
_cell.length_c   1.000
_cell.angle_alpha   90.00
_cell.angle_beta   90.00
_cell.angle_gamma   90.00
#
_symmetry.space_group_name_H-M   'P 1'
#
loop_
_entity.id
_entity.type
_entity.pdbx_description
1 polymer ?
#
loop_
_entity_poly.entity_id
_entity_poly.type
_entity_poly.pdbx_seq_one_letter_code
_entity_poly.pdbx_strand_id
1 'polypeptide(L)'
;MMRFSLFKDVWKTVGLPARRFSARQIEEIDHMTLSDVCKIALRLMLKCSSLEKYAWALGTTPITEKILRWRLHPTPSNRAAIPEPFHPTPLQHLVQNRPASIDFIHWRELRDQLILYKGNYDMRTLLKDSLDALVREVPPLAIALPVMEYYTKLAELGGDVDDPDTVDSDDPDDHPAGPEYDPNKPYQPCTDTTVSGARKFGLHRLHERKLSEKFSKKYPFLDVTTITTKYPVISWKDISQYEHLLFRDPSINA
;
A
#
# COMPACT_ATOMS: atom_id res chain seq x y z
N MET A 1 -4.37 -28.13 11.99
CA MET A 1 -4.95 -27.18 12.96
C MET A 1 -4.07 -25.93 13.01
N MET A 2 -4.38 -24.91 12.20
CA MET A 2 -3.77 -23.58 12.32
C MET A 2 -4.64 -22.80 13.31
N ARG A 3 -4.05 -22.39 14.43
CA ARG A 3 -4.75 -21.86 15.62
C ARG A 3 -4.83 -20.34 15.61
N PHE A 4 -5.75 -19.78 16.39
CA PHE A 4 -5.91 -18.39 16.86
C PHE A 4 -4.61 -17.53 16.98
N SER A 5 -3.44 -18.15 17.14
CA SER A 5 -2.13 -17.49 17.02
C SER A 5 -1.95 -16.73 15.70
N LEU A 6 -2.40 -17.29 14.56
CA LEU A 6 -2.32 -16.62 13.26
C LEU A 6 -3.09 -15.29 13.26
N PHE A 7 -4.22 -15.22 13.96
CA PHE A 7 -5.07 -14.03 14.01
C PHE A 7 -4.49 -12.93 14.93
N LYS A 8 -3.84 -13.32 16.04
CA LYS A 8 -3.01 -12.39 16.84
C LYS A 8 -1.84 -11.84 16.02
N ASP A 9 -1.26 -12.68 15.17
CA ASP A 9 -0.18 -12.28 14.27
C ASP A 9 -0.67 -11.39 13.14
N VAL A 10 -1.92 -11.55 12.66
CA VAL A 10 -2.59 -10.55 11.78
C VAL A 10 -2.62 -9.20 12.48
N TRP A 11 -3.14 -9.10 13.70
CA TRP A 11 -3.23 -7.83 14.44
C TRP A 11 -1.88 -7.16 14.69
N LYS A 12 -0.85 -7.93 15.07
CA LYS A 12 0.53 -7.44 15.11
C LYS A 12 1.06 -7.03 13.73
N THR A 13 0.65 -7.74 12.68
CA THR A 13 1.08 -7.53 11.29
C THR A 13 0.40 -6.34 10.61
N VAL A 14 -0.79 -5.96 11.04
CA VAL A 14 -1.48 -4.78 10.49
C VAL A 14 -1.34 -3.56 11.42
N GLY A 15 -0.68 -3.71 12.57
CA GLY A 15 -0.37 -2.61 13.49
C GLY A 15 -1.60 -2.04 14.20
N LEU A 16 -2.67 -2.82 14.33
CA LEU A 16 -3.92 -2.40 14.95
C LEU A 16 -3.98 -2.86 16.42
N PRO A 17 -4.65 -2.09 17.30
CA PRO A 17 -4.71 -2.41 18.72
C PRO A 17 -5.33 -3.79 18.92
N ALA A 18 -4.79 -4.55 19.87
CA ALA A 18 -5.23 -5.92 20.15
C ALA A 18 -6.67 -5.92 20.65
N ARG A 19 -7.64 -6.07 19.73
CA ARG A 19 -9.05 -6.27 20.10
C ARG A 19 -9.20 -7.60 20.85
N ARG A 20 -9.94 -7.61 21.96
CA ARG A 20 -10.30 -8.86 22.64
C ARG A 20 -11.43 -9.53 21.87
N PHE A 21 -11.14 -10.64 21.19
CA PHE A 21 -12.17 -11.50 20.60
C PHE A 21 -12.93 -12.23 21.71
N SER A 22 -14.26 -12.33 21.54
CA SER A 22 -15.10 -13.22 22.37
C SER A 22 -14.77 -14.69 22.08
N ALA A 23 -15.07 -15.59 23.03
CA ALA A 23 -14.82 -17.03 22.85
C ALA A 23 -15.47 -17.61 21.58
N ARG A 24 -16.67 -17.12 21.22
CA ARG A 24 -17.38 -17.49 19.99
C ARG A 24 -16.62 -17.07 18.73
N GLN A 25 -16.09 -15.85 18.70
CA GLN A 25 -15.30 -15.36 17.56
C GLN A 25 -13.97 -16.14 17.43
N ILE A 26 -13.37 -16.56 18.54
CA ILE A 26 -12.17 -17.41 18.54
C ILE A 26 -12.46 -18.75 17.87
N GLU A 27 -13.59 -19.38 18.22
CA GLU A 27 -14.04 -20.65 17.65
C GLU A 27 -14.36 -20.52 16.15
N GLU A 28 -15.06 -19.46 15.75
CA GLU A 28 -15.32 -19.14 14.33
C GLU A 28 -14.01 -18.95 13.53
N ILE A 29 -13.02 -18.27 14.11
CA ILE A 29 -11.70 -18.08 13.49
C ILE A 29 -10.91 -19.39 13.38
N ASP A 30 -10.97 -20.26 14.39
CA ASP A 30 -10.25 -21.55 14.39
C ASP A 30 -10.74 -22.51 13.28
N HIS A 31 -11.94 -22.29 12.73
CA HIS A 31 -12.47 -23.02 11.59
C HIS A 31 -12.14 -22.40 10.21
N MET A 32 -11.54 -21.21 10.16
CA MET A 32 -11.24 -20.51 8.91
C MET A 32 -10.03 -21.11 8.18
N THR A 33 -10.04 -21.05 6.84
CA THR A 33 -8.85 -21.36 6.06
C THR A 33 -7.83 -20.21 6.12
N LEU A 34 -6.56 -20.49 5.82
CA LEU A 34 -5.54 -19.44 5.66
C LEU A 34 -5.97 -18.37 4.64
N SER A 35 -6.69 -18.77 3.58
CA SER A 35 -7.20 -17.83 2.58
C SER A 35 -8.24 -16.88 3.15
N ASP A 36 -9.14 -17.37 4.00
CA ASP A 36 -10.18 -16.55 4.63
C ASP A 36 -9.57 -15.54 5.61
N VAL A 37 -8.61 -16.01 6.43
CA VAL A 37 -7.85 -15.13 7.33
C VAL A 37 -7.08 -14.06 6.56
N CYS A 38 -6.45 -14.39 5.44
CA CYS A 38 -5.74 -13.41 4.60
C CYS A 38 -6.70 -12.35 4.03
N LYS A 39 -7.88 -12.76 3.53
CA LYS A 39 -8.88 -11.84 2.98
C LYS A 39 -9.41 -10.88 4.04
N ILE A 40 -9.71 -11.38 5.24
CA ILE A 40 -10.16 -10.56 6.37
C ILE A 40 -9.06 -9.57 6.77
N ALA A 41 -7.82 -10.05 6.93
CA ALA A 41 -6.66 -9.21 7.26
C ALA A 41 -6.43 -8.10 6.23
N LEU A 42 -6.53 -8.43 4.95
CA LEU A 42 -6.38 -7.50 3.83
C LEU A 42 -7.42 -6.41 3.87
N ARG A 43 -8.71 -6.78 3.95
CA ARG A 43 -9.81 -5.82 4.00
C ARG A 43 -9.68 -4.89 5.20
N LEU A 44 -9.36 -5.45 6.35
CA LEU A 44 -9.19 -4.70 7.60
C LEU A 44 -8.03 -3.72 7.52
N MET A 45 -6.88 -4.14 6.99
CA MET A 45 -5.72 -3.28 6.75
C MET A 45 -6.07 -2.12 5.81
N LEU A 46 -6.68 -2.42 4.66
CA LEU A 46 -7.00 -1.42 3.65
C LEU A 46 -8.03 -0.41 4.16
N LYS A 47 -9.04 -0.89 4.91
CA LYS A 47 -10.07 -0.02 5.48
C LYS A 47 -9.51 0.89 6.58
N CYS A 48 -8.71 0.34 7.50
CA CYS A 48 -8.09 1.13 8.58
C CYS A 48 -7.01 2.12 8.09
N SER A 49 -6.53 1.98 6.86
CA SER A 49 -5.56 2.90 6.25
C SER A 49 -6.17 3.84 5.22
N SER A 50 -7.47 3.71 4.93
CA SER A 50 -8.15 4.41 3.84
C SER A 50 -7.45 4.25 2.48
N LEU A 51 -6.71 3.15 2.29
CA LEU A 51 -6.01 2.82 1.04
C LEU A 51 -6.81 1.85 0.17
N GLU A 52 -8.05 1.66 0.54
CA GLU A 52 -9.00 0.71 0.02
C GLU A 52 -9.19 0.89 -1.50
N LYS A 53 -9.73 2.06 -1.87
CA LYS A 53 -9.94 2.48 -3.26
C LYS A 53 -8.62 2.62 -4.04
N TYR A 54 -7.58 3.13 -3.37
CA TYR A 54 -6.24 3.28 -3.93
C TYR A 54 -5.66 1.93 -4.38
N ALA A 55 -5.71 0.93 -3.51
CA ALA A 55 -5.18 -0.40 -3.78
C ALA A 55 -5.93 -1.07 -4.92
N TRP A 56 -7.25 -0.84 -5.01
CA TRP A 56 -8.05 -1.34 -6.10
C TRP A 56 -7.73 -0.66 -7.43
N ALA A 57 -7.73 0.67 -7.48
CA ALA A 57 -7.45 1.44 -8.69
C ALA A 57 -6.07 1.13 -9.29
N LEU A 58 -5.10 0.83 -8.44
CA LEU A 58 -3.72 0.56 -8.85
C LEU A 58 -3.39 -0.93 -8.94
N GLY A 59 -4.36 -1.81 -8.68
CA GLY A 59 -4.20 -3.25 -8.79
C GLY A 59 -3.21 -3.84 -7.78
N THR A 60 -3.01 -3.23 -6.61
CA THR A 60 -2.07 -3.72 -5.59
C THR A 60 -2.70 -4.76 -4.65
N THR A 61 -4.03 -4.88 -4.60
CA THR A 61 -4.76 -5.83 -3.75
C THR A 61 -4.22 -7.28 -3.80
N PRO A 62 -3.99 -7.89 -4.98
CA PRO A 62 -3.47 -9.27 -5.05
C PRO A 62 -2.04 -9.40 -4.51
N ILE A 63 -1.23 -8.35 -4.62
CA ILE A 63 0.15 -8.33 -4.11
C ILE A 63 0.12 -8.22 -2.58
N THR A 64 -0.71 -7.33 -2.04
CA THR A 64 -0.92 -7.17 -0.60
C THR A 64 -1.39 -8.48 0.04
N GLU A 65 -2.29 -9.21 -0.61
CA GLU A 65 -2.72 -10.55 -0.17
C GLU A 65 -1.56 -11.55 -0.09
N LYS A 66 -0.70 -11.59 -1.12
CA LYS A 66 0.47 -12.47 -1.15
C LYS A 66 1.47 -12.15 -0.04
N ILE A 67 1.71 -10.86 0.22
CA ILE A 67 2.57 -10.42 1.33
C ILE A 67 1.99 -10.89 2.67
N LEU A 68 0.69 -10.68 2.89
CA LEU A 68 0.00 -11.13 4.10
C LEU A 68 0.09 -12.65 4.28
N ARG A 69 -0.17 -13.41 3.20
CA ARG A 69 -0.08 -14.87 3.20
C ARG A 69 1.32 -15.36 3.58
N TRP A 70 2.36 -14.72 3.08
CA TRP A 70 3.74 -15.05 3.46
C TRP A 70 4.03 -14.72 4.92
N ARG A 71 3.59 -13.55 5.43
CA ARG A 71 3.79 -13.22 6.86
C ARG A 71 3.08 -14.18 7.80
N LEU A 72 1.86 -14.59 7.44
CA LEU A 72 1.05 -15.52 8.23
C LEU A 72 1.54 -16.97 8.14
N HIS A 73 2.14 -17.34 7.01
CA HIS A 73 2.69 -18.67 6.79
C HIS A 73 3.98 -18.58 5.93
N PRO A 74 5.15 -18.37 6.54
CA PRO A 74 6.39 -18.02 5.84
C PRO A 74 7.09 -19.23 5.20
N THR A 75 6.41 -19.86 4.25
CA THR A 75 6.96 -20.96 3.43
C THR A 75 7.77 -20.43 2.25
N PRO A 76 8.74 -21.21 1.71
CA PRO A 76 9.45 -20.84 0.48
C PRO A 76 8.51 -20.59 -0.71
N SER A 77 7.43 -21.37 -0.82
CA SER A 77 6.42 -21.20 -1.87
C SER A 77 5.66 -19.87 -1.74
N ASN A 78 5.20 -19.51 -0.54
CA ASN A 78 4.53 -18.23 -0.31
C ASN A 78 5.48 -17.04 -0.53
N ARG A 79 6.77 -17.18 -0.17
CA ARG A 79 7.79 -16.16 -0.45
C ARG A 79 8.00 -15.97 -1.96
N ALA A 80 8.15 -17.07 -2.70
CA ALA A 80 8.35 -17.06 -4.15
C ALA A 80 7.15 -16.50 -4.92
N ALA A 81 5.94 -16.59 -4.37
CA ALA A 81 4.72 -16.07 -5.00
C ALA A 81 4.64 -14.54 -5.03
N ILE A 82 5.42 -13.83 -4.20
CA ILE A 82 5.46 -12.37 -4.13
C ILE A 82 6.36 -11.84 -5.27
N PRO A 83 5.81 -11.05 -6.21
CA PRO A 83 6.59 -10.52 -7.33
C PRO A 83 7.43 -9.32 -6.91
N GLU A 84 8.41 -8.97 -7.75
CA GLU A 84 9.06 -7.65 -7.69
C GLU A 84 8.02 -6.53 -7.87
N PRO A 85 8.21 -5.36 -7.22
CA PRO A 85 9.38 -4.98 -6.42
C PRO A 85 9.30 -5.43 -4.94
N PHE A 86 8.22 -6.13 -4.55
CA PHE A 86 7.95 -6.48 -3.14
C PHE A 86 8.58 -7.80 -2.70
N HIS A 87 9.32 -8.49 -3.58
CA HIS A 87 9.88 -9.79 -3.26
C HIS A 87 10.72 -9.72 -1.97
N PRO A 88 10.46 -10.55 -0.93
CA PRO A 88 11.14 -10.38 0.35
C PRO A 88 12.65 -10.60 0.27
N THR A 89 13.43 -9.70 0.87
CA THR A 89 14.89 -9.82 0.95
C THR A 89 15.31 -10.96 1.90
N PRO A 90 16.56 -11.44 1.79
CA PRO A 90 17.11 -12.36 2.79
C PRO A 90 17.05 -11.80 4.21
N LEU A 91 17.28 -10.49 4.40
CA LEU A 91 17.23 -9.86 5.71
C LEU A 91 15.81 -9.85 6.30
N GLN A 92 14.79 -9.58 5.47
CA GLN A 92 13.39 -9.73 5.87
C GLN A 92 13.06 -11.17 6.25
N HIS A 93 13.67 -12.18 5.64
CA HIS A 93 13.44 -13.57 6.04
C HIS A 93 14.06 -13.88 7.42
N LEU A 94 15.27 -13.37 7.68
CA LEU A 94 16.02 -13.63 8.90
C LEU A 94 15.49 -12.85 10.12
N VAL A 95 15.07 -11.59 9.93
CA VAL A 95 14.60 -10.72 11.03
C VAL A 95 13.08 -10.81 11.17
N GLN A 96 12.62 -11.73 12.02
CA GLN A 96 11.18 -12.00 12.21
C GLN A 96 10.44 -10.91 13.00
N ASN A 97 11.09 -10.28 14.00
CA ASN A 97 10.49 -9.23 14.83
C ASN A 97 10.56 -7.81 14.22
N ARG A 98 10.37 -7.69 12.90
CA ARG A 98 10.33 -6.39 12.20
C ARG A 98 8.91 -5.85 12.07
N PRO A 99 8.71 -4.52 12.03
CA PRO A 99 7.42 -3.92 11.70
C PRO A 99 6.91 -4.46 10.36
N ALA A 100 5.63 -4.85 10.33
CA ALA A 100 5.06 -5.49 9.16
C ALA A 100 4.84 -4.56 7.97
N SER A 101 4.62 -3.29 8.26
CA SER A 101 4.54 -2.24 7.26
C SER A 101 5.77 -2.14 6.36
N ILE A 102 6.95 -2.59 6.80
CA ILE A 102 8.16 -2.62 5.98
C ILE A 102 7.96 -3.49 4.74
N ASP A 103 7.20 -4.59 4.85
CA ASP A 103 7.04 -5.53 3.73
C ASP A 103 6.22 -4.93 2.57
N PHE A 104 5.50 -3.84 2.81
CA PHE A 104 4.69 -3.10 1.82
C PHE A 104 5.44 -1.91 1.19
N ILE A 105 6.72 -1.73 1.52
CA ILE A 105 7.59 -0.74 0.85
C ILE A 105 8.13 -1.35 -0.44
N HIS A 106 8.14 -0.56 -1.53
CA HIS A 106 8.49 -1.04 -2.86
C HIS A 106 9.97 -1.40 -2.97
N TRP A 107 10.87 -0.64 -2.36
CA TRP A 107 12.31 -0.77 -2.63
C TRP A 107 13.00 -1.68 -1.62
N ARG A 108 13.65 -2.74 -2.09
CA ARG A 108 14.38 -3.73 -1.27
C ARG A 108 15.47 -3.09 -0.41
N GLU A 109 16.24 -2.14 -0.96
CA GLU A 109 17.34 -1.47 -0.26
C GLU A 109 16.81 -0.62 0.89
N LEU A 110 15.69 0.07 0.69
CA LEU A 110 15.04 0.86 1.72
C LEU A 110 14.48 -0.05 2.83
N ARG A 111 13.86 -1.17 2.47
CA ARG A 111 13.36 -2.15 3.45
C ARG A 111 14.47 -2.67 4.35
N ASP A 112 15.61 -3.04 3.76
CA ASP A 112 16.75 -3.54 4.52
C ASP A 112 17.34 -2.48 5.44
N GLN A 113 17.48 -1.24 4.96
CA GLN A 113 17.93 -0.12 5.80
C GLN A 113 16.99 0.13 6.98
N LEU A 114 15.67 0.11 6.78
CA LEU A 114 14.70 0.29 7.86
C LEU A 114 14.79 -0.84 8.90
N ILE A 115 15.05 -2.07 8.48
CA ILE A 115 15.28 -3.18 9.42
C ILE A 115 16.54 -2.92 10.26
N LEU A 116 17.61 -2.41 9.67
CA LEU A 116 18.87 -2.12 10.36
C LEU A 116 18.78 -0.90 11.27
N TYR A 117 18.06 0.16 10.87
CA TYR A 117 17.86 1.38 11.66
C TYR A 117 16.68 1.31 12.64
N LYS A 118 16.19 0.11 12.96
CA LYS A 118 15.01 -0.09 13.81
C LYS A 118 15.10 0.73 15.10
N GLY A 119 14.08 1.54 15.36
CA GLY A 119 13.97 2.38 16.57
C GLY A 119 14.42 3.83 16.40
N ASN A 120 15.02 4.19 15.26
CA ASN A 120 15.49 5.56 14.98
C ASN A 120 14.51 6.38 14.11
N TYR A 121 13.32 5.86 13.85
CA TYR A 121 12.31 6.51 13.02
C TYR A 121 10.90 6.17 13.49
N ASP A 122 9.95 7.09 13.26
CA ASP A 122 8.53 6.80 13.39
C ASP A 122 8.04 6.11 12.11
N MET A 123 7.64 4.84 12.23
CA MET A 123 7.24 4.05 11.06
C MET A 123 5.97 4.56 10.40
N ARG A 124 5.03 5.15 11.16
CA ARG A 124 3.77 5.66 10.62
C ARG A 124 4.03 6.91 9.78
N THR A 125 4.78 7.87 10.33
CA THR A 125 5.18 9.09 9.63
C THR A 125 6.02 8.77 8.41
N LEU A 126 6.97 7.84 8.50
CA LEU A 126 7.81 7.44 7.38
C LEU A 126 7.01 6.83 6.23
N LEU A 127 6.04 5.96 6.52
CA LEU A 127 5.17 5.39 5.50
C LEU A 127 4.33 6.46 4.81
N LYS A 128 3.72 7.36 5.59
CA LYS A 128 2.93 8.46 5.05
C LYS A 128 3.78 9.32 4.12
N ASP A 129 4.96 9.74 4.58
CA ASP A 129 5.87 10.54 3.77
C ASP A 129 6.35 9.79 2.52
N SER A 130 6.53 8.47 2.61
CA SER A 130 6.92 7.65 1.46
C SER A 130 5.82 7.57 0.39
N LEU A 131 4.55 7.53 0.81
CA LEU A 131 3.40 7.59 -0.09
C LEU A 131 3.26 8.99 -0.69
N ASP A 132 3.36 10.04 0.13
CA ASP A 132 3.26 11.44 -0.32
C ASP A 132 4.41 11.83 -1.27
N ALA A 133 5.59 11.23 -1.09
CA ALA A 133 6.74 11.44 -1.95
C ALA A 133 6.77 10.50 -3.17
N LEU A 134 5.82 9.57 -3.31
CA LEU A 134 5.82 8.59 -4.38
C LEU A 134 5.59 9.26 -5.73
N VAL A 135 6.49 9.00 -6.68
CA VAL A 135 6.41 9.51 -8.04
C VAL A 135 6.55 8.39 -9.06
N ARG A 136 6.02 8.61 -10.27
CA ARG A 136 6.22 7.77 -11.45
C ARG A 136 7.04 8.56 -12.46
N GLU A 137 8.20 8.06 -12.85
CA GLU A 137 9.01 8.69 -13.90
C GLU A 137 8.36 8.48 -15.28
N VAL A 138 8.42 9.50 -16.15
CA VAL A 138 8.02 9.44 -17.56
C VAL A 138 9.25 9.77 -18.41
N PRO A 139 10.15 8.80 -18.65
CA PRO A 139 11.44 9.07 -19.29
C PRO A 139 11.35 9.80 -20.64
N PRO A 140 10.41 9.48 -21.54
CA PRO A 140 10.28 10.20 -22.82
C PRO A 140 10.04 11.71 -22.69
N LEU A 141 9.52 12.15 -21.55
CA LEU A 141 9.24 13.55 -21.26
C LEU A 141 10.21 14.16 -20.25
N ALA A 142 11.13 13.37 -19.69
CA ALA A 142 12.05 13.76 -18.63
C ALA A 142 11.34 14.43 -17.42
N ILE A 143 10.16 13.94 -17.05
CA ILE A 143 9.36 14.41 -15.90
C ILE A 143 9.01 13.27 -14.96
N ALA A 144 8.57 13.59 -13.75
CA ALA A 144 8.03 12.66 -12.77
C ALA A 144 6.65 13.13 -12.29
N LEU A 145 5.70 12.20 -12.17
CA LEU A 145 4.32 12.48 -11.77
C LEU A 145 4.09 12.03 -10.32
N PRO A 146 3.65 12.90 -9.39
CA PRO A 146 3.27 12.49 -8.05
C PRO A 146 2.08 11.51 -8.08
N VAL A 147 2.30 10.28 -7.62
CA VAL A 147 1.30 9.21 -7.74
C VAL A 147 0.05 9.52 -6.93
N MET A 148 0.21 10.00 -5.69
CA MET A 148 -0.92 10.30 -4.81
C MET A 148 -1.73 11.49 -5.32
N GLU A 149 -1.08 12.56 -5.77
CA GLU A 149 -1.80 13.72 -6.32
C GLU A 149 -2.64 13.34 -7.54
N TYR A 150 -2.06 12.58 -8.48
CA TYR A 150 -2.76 12.16 -9.69
C TYR A 150 -3.89 11.19 -9.37
N TYR A 151 -3.66 10.22 -8.48
CA TYR A 151 -4.71 9.32 -8.02
C TYR A 151 -5.88 10.09 -7.40
N THR A 152 -5.61 11.02 -6.47
CA THR A 152 -6.66 11.80 -5.81
C THR A 152 -7.46 12.62 -6.82
N LYS A 153 -6.80 13.24 -7.80
CA LYS A 153 -7.50 13.98 -8.87
C LYS A 153 -8.35 13.08 -9.77
N LEU A 154 -7.88 11.88 -10.08
CA LEU A 154 -8.68 10.90 -10.81
C LEU A 154 -9.86 10.37 -10.00
N ALA A 155 -9.71 10.23 -8.69
CA ALA A 155 -10.80 9.85 -7.79
C ALA A 155 -11.84 10.97 -7.67
N GLU A 156 -11.41 12.23 -7.54
CA GLU A 156 -12.29 13.40 -7.59
C GLU A 156 -13.12 13.46 -8.88
N LEU A 157 -12.46 13.28 -10.04
CA LEU A 157 -13.12 13.27 -11.34
C LEU A 157 -14.06 12.06 -11.53
N GLY A 158 -13.76 10.93 -10.90
CA GLY A 158 -14.58 9.73 -10.92
C GLY A 158 -15.75 9.77 -9.93
N GLY A 159 -15.80 10.73 -9.00
CA GLY A 159 -16.75 10.72 -7.89
C GLY A 159 -16.43 9.66 -6.82
N ASP A 160 -15.17 9.20 -6.77
CA ASP A 160 -14.68 8.19 -5.83
C ASP A 160 -14.14 8.78 -4.52
N VAL A 161 -14.33 10.08 -4.26
CA VAL A 161 -13.94 10.71 -2.99
C VAL A 161 -14.77 10.10 -1.86
N ASP A 162 -14.10 9.64 -0.81
CA ASP A 162 -14.80 9.25 0.42
C ASP A 162 -15.46 10.49 1.03
N ASP A 163 -16.74 10.38 1.41
CA ASP A 163 -17.48 11.48 2.03
C ASP A 163 -16.78 11.86 3.35
N PRO A 164 -16.29 13.11 3.50
CA PRO A 164 -15.61 13.54 4.73
C PRO A 164 -16.48 13.33 5.98
N ASP A 165 -17.82 13.34 5.86
CA ASP A 165 -18.75 13.11 6.96
C ASP A 165 -18.81 11.64 7.43
N THR A 166 -18.08 10.72 6.77
CA THR A 166 -17.99 9.29 7.16
C THR A 166 -16.65 8.91 7.81
N VAL A 167 -15.71 9.84 7.93
CA VAL A 167 -14.33 9.58 8.41
C VAL A 167 -13.99 10.34 9.70
N ASP A 168 -14.78 11.35 10.09
CA ASP A 168 -14.59 12.17 11.29
C ASP A 168 -15.45 11.72 12.49
N SER A 169 -15.39 10.44 12.86
CA SER A 169 -15.63 10.13 14.28
C SER A 169 -14.31 10.23 15.02
N ASP A 170 -14.14 11.34 15.74
CA ASP A 170 -13.12 11.52 16.79
C ASP A 170 -13.28 10.51 17.97
N ASP A 171 -14.20 9.54 17.83
CA ASP A 171 -14.44 8.48 18.80
C ASP A 171 -13.44 7.33 18.59
N PRO A 172 -12.50 7.09 19.52
CA PRO A 172 -11.55 5.98 19.41
C PRO A 172 -12.21 4.60 19.40
N ASP A 173 -13.50 4.49 19.76
CA ASP A 173 -14.29 3.26 19.66
C ASP A 173 -15.02 3.10 18.31
N ASP A 174 -15.14 4.17 17.52
CA ASP A 174 -15.71 4.12 16.17
C ASP A 174 -14.62 3.71 15.17
N HIS A 175 -14.07 2.53 15.45
CA HIS A 175 -13.17 1.87 14.54
C HIS A 175 -13.92 1.56 13.23
N PRO A 176 -13.29 1.69 12.05
CA PRO A 176 -13.89 1.26 10.78
C PRO A 176 -14.22 -0.25 10.72
N ALA A 177 -13.87 -0.99 11.77
CA ALA A 177 -14.27 -2.36 12.08
C ALA A 177 -15.28 -2.43 13.25
N GLY A 178 -16.20 -1.47 13.37
CA GLY A 178 -17.30 -1.47 14.33
C GLY A 178 -18.15 -2.75 14.26
N PRO A 179 -19.07 -2.97 15.21
CA PRO A 179 -19.92 -4.17 15.26
C PRO A 179 -20.72 -4.44 13.97
N GLU A 180 -20.85 -3.45 13.09
CA GLU A 180 -21.51 -3.53 11.78
C GLU A 180 -20.58 -3.95 10.61
N TYR A 181 -19.29 -4.21 10.88
CA TYR A 181 -18.36 -4.63 9.83
C TYR A 181 -18.69 -6.03 9.31
N ASP A 182 -19.23 -6.11 8.10
CA ASP A 182 -19.43 -7.36 7.37
C ASP A 182 -18.20 -7.68 6.47
N PRO A 183 -17.37 -8.68 6.83
CA PRO A 183 -16.24 -9.11 6.01
C PRO A 183 -16.66 -9.81 4.70
N ASN A 184 -17.96 -10.02 4.46
CA ASN A 184 -18.50 -10.57 3.23
C ASN A 184 -19.08 -9.51 2.29
N LYS A 185 -19.36 -8.29 2.79
CA LYS A 185 -19.84 -7.19 1.94
C LYS A 185 -18.85 -6.98 0.79
N PRO A 186 -19.30 -6.96 -0.47
CA PRO A 186 -18.40 -6.72 -1.59
C PRO A 186 -17.77 -5.34 -1.43
N TYR A 187 -16.50 -5.28 -1.78
CA TYR A 187 -15.78 -4.05 -1.95
C TYR A 187 -16.54 -3.11 -2.88
N GLN A 188 -16.72 -1.83 -2.55
CA GLN A 188 -17.25 -0.89 -3.54
C GLN A 188 -16.10 -0.51 -4.49
N PRO A 189 -16.11 -1.01 -5.73
CA PRO A 189 -15.00 -0.75 -6.64
C PRO A 189 -14.95 0.75 -6.98
N CYS A 190 -13.74 1.30 -7.13
CA CYS A 190 -13.56 2.56 -7.85
C CYS A 190 -14.30 2.55 -9.18
N THR A 191 -14.74 3.71 -9.61
CA THR A 191 -15.28 3.92 -10.93
C THR A 191 -14.30 3.56 -12.03
N ASP A 192 -14.85 3.17 -13.18
CA ASP A 192 -14.06 2.91 -14.39
C ASP A 192 -13.22 4.14 -14.80
N THR A 193 -13.69 5.35 -14.50
CA THR A 193 -12.96 6.60 -14.72
C THR A 193 -11.63 6.62 -13.97
N THR A 194 -11.64 6.32 -12.67
CA THR A 194 -10.44 6.34 -11.84
C THR A 194 -9.49 5.20 -12.22
N VAL A 195 -10.00 4.00 -12.46
CA VAL A 195 -9.18 2.84 -12.88
C VAL A 195 -8.56 3.07 -14.26
N SER A 196 -9.35 3.53 -15.24
CA SER A 196 -8.89 3.83 -16.59
C SER A 196 -7.87 4.97 -16.58
N GLY A 197 -8.12 6.04 -15.81
CA GLY A 197 -7.17 7.12 -15.60
C GLY A 197 -5.86 6.64 -14.99
N ALA A 198 -5.90 5.83 -13.94
CA ALA A 198 -4.71 5.30 -13.29
C ALA A 198 -3.90 4.39 -14.23
N ARG A 199 -4.57 3.66 -15.13
CA ARG A 199 -3.92 2.91 -16.21
C ARG A 199 -3.31 3.83 -17.25
N LYS A 200 -4.05 4.83 -17.71
CA LYS A 200 -3.64 5.84 -18.70
C LYS A 200 -2.37 6.58 -18.26
N PHE A 201 -2.28 6.99 -17.01
CA PHE A 201 -1.09 7.68 -16.48
C PHE A 201 0.01 6.72 -16.00
N GLY A 202 -0.18 5.40 -16.17
CA GLY A 202 0.81 4.39 -15.77
C GLY A 202 1.00 4.26 -14.24
N LEU A 203 0.07 4.78 -13.42
CA LEU A 203 0.23 4.82 -11.97
C LEU A 203 0.32 3.41 -11.35
N HIS A 204 -0.29 2.41 -11.99
CA HIS A 204 -0.27 1.00 -11.61
C HIS A 204 1.10 0.32 -11.85
N ARG A 205 2.04 0.96 -12.55
CA ARG A 205 3.36 0.38 -12.88
C ARG A 205 4.31 0.50 -11.70
N LEU A 206 4.24 -0.48 -10.80
CA LEU A 206 4.94 -0.42 -9.50
C LEU A 206 6.46 -0.36 -9.61
N HIS A 207 7.05 -0.90 -10.68
CA HIS A 207 8.49 -0.91 -10.92
C HIS A 207 9.03 0.42 -11.49
N GLU A 208 8.17 1.28 -12.04
CA GLU A 208 8.54 2.63 -12.51
C GLU A 208 8.47 3.68 -11.38
N ARG A 209 8.12 3.25 -10.15
CA ARG A 209 7.95 4.13 -9.01
C ARG A 209 9.28 4.48 -8.36
N LYS A 210 9.39 5.76 -7.99
CA LYS A 210 10.50 6.34 -7.26
C LYS A 210 10.01 7.26 -6.15
N LEU A 211 10.93 7.77 -5.35
CA LEU A 211 10.69 8.82 -4.38
C LEU A 211 11.07 10.18 -4.95
N SER A 212 10.33 11.22 -4.57
CA SER A 212 10.75 12.60 -4.80
C SER A 212 11.91 12.98 -3.89
N GLU A 213 12.68 13.99 -4.31
CA GLU A 213 13.81 14.52 -3.55
C GLU A 213 13.41 14.96 -2.12
N LYS A 214 12.14 15.37 -1.92
CA LYS A 214 11.59 15.73 -0.61
C LYS A 214 11.80 14.64 0.45
N PHE A 215 11.68 13.36 0.06
CA PHE A 215 11.90 12.25 0.98
C PHE A 215 13.36 12.15 1.42
N SER A 216 14.29 12.21 0.45
CA SER A 216 15.74 12.14 0.72
C SER A 216 16.21 13.26 1.65
N LYS A 217 15.68 14.47 1.48
CA LYS A 217 15.97 15.63 2.33
C LYS A 217 15.46 15.45 3.77
N LYS A 218 14.29 14.82 3.93
CA LYS A 218 13.67 14.59 5.25
C LYS A 218 14.34 13.43 6.02
N TYR A 219 14.83 12.43 5.31
CA TYR A 219 15.45 11.23 5.89
C TYR A 219 16.91 11.04 5.44
N PRO A 220 17.83 11.96 5.82
CA PRO A 220 19.21 11.95 5.31
C PRO A 220 20.05 10.76 5.79
N PHE A 221 19.58 10.01 6.79
CA PHE A 221 20.23 8.78 7.26
C PHE A 221 19.90 7.55 6.39
N LEU A 222 18.96 7.68 5.45
CA LEU A 222 18.62 6.61 4.50
C LEU A 222 19.30 6.90 3.17
N ASP A 223 20.07 5.93 2.66
CA ASP A 223 20.55 5.97 1.29
C ASP A 223 19.40 5.62 0.35
N VAL A 224 18.82 6.67 -0.23
CA VAL A 224 17.73 6.58 -1.21
C VAL A 224 18.18 7.06 -2.60
N THR A 225 19.49 7.16 -2.84
CA THR A 225 20.06 7.76 -4.06
C THR A 225 19.65 7.03 -5.34
N THR A 226 19.51 5.70 -5.28
CA THR A 226 19.12 4.86 -6.42
C THR A 226 17.61 4.85 -6.68
N ILE A 227 16.81 5.21 -5.68
CA ILE A 227 15.34 5.15 -5.72
C ILE A 227 14.68 6.54 -5.76
N THR A 228 15.49 7.61 -5.71
CA THR A 228 15.02 8.98 -5.85
C THR A 228 14.98 9.37 -7.34
N THR A 229 13.91 10.03 -7.77
CA THR A 229 13.78 10.55 -9.13
C THR A 229 14.86 11.60 -9.41
N LYS A 230 15.36 11.60 -10.65
CA LYS A 230 16.23 12.67 -11.16
C LYS A 230 15.46 13.68 -12.00
N TYR A 231 14.21 13.39 -12.33
CA TYR A 231 13.36 14.24 -13.14
C TYR A 231 12.60 15.27 -12.30
N PRO A 232 12.35 16.47 -12.84
CA PRO A 232 11.44 17.43 -12.23
C PRO A 232 10.07 16.81 -11.98
N VAL A 233 9.55 17.05 -10.78
CA VAL A 233 8.23 16.57 -10.36
C VAL A 233 7.17 17.56 -10.81
N ILE A 234 6.22 17.12 -11.63
CA ILE A 234 5.19 17.95 -12.26
C ILE A 234 3.83 17.70 -11.60
N SER A 235 3.22 18.77 -11.09
CA SER A 235 1.89 18.70 -10.47
C SER A 235 0.80 18.37 -11.49
N TRP A 236 -0.38 17.98 -11.03
CA TRP A 236 -1.54 17.79 -11.89
C TRP A 236 -1.93 19.09 -12.61
N LYS A 237 -1.77 20.25 -11.97
CA LYS A 237 -2.15 21.55 -12.56
C LYS A 237 -1.31 21.91 -13.78
N ASP A 238 -0.06 21.45 -13.78
CA ASP A 238 0.92 21.79 -14.81
C ASP A 238 0.94 20.75 -15.95
N ILE A 239 0.16 19.66 -15.83
CA ILE A 239 0.17 18.56 -16.81
C ILE A 239 -0.37 18.95 -18.18
N SER A 240 -1.22 19.99 -18.24
CA SER A 240 -1.81 20.53 -19.48
C SER A 240 -0.77 20.81 -20.57
N GLN A 241 0.44 21.19 -20.17
CA GLN A 241 1.57 21.44 -21.08
C GLN A 241 2.10 20.16 -21.74
N TYR A 242 1.84 19.00 -21.14
CA TYR A 242 2.33 17.68 -21.56
C TYR A 242 1.22 16.75 -22.04
N GLU A 243 -0.06 17.13 -21.87
CA GLU A 243 -1.22 16.31 -22.24
C GLU A 243 -1.12 15.81 -23.68
N HIS A 244 -0.80 16.68 -24.63
CA HIS A 244 -0.67 16.31 -26.04
C HIS A 244 0.42 15.26 -26.31
N LEU A 245 1.44 15.15 -25.46
CA LEU A 245 2.53 14.18 -25.57
C LEU A 245 2.19 12.87 -24.85
N LEU A 246 1.64 12.95 -23.63
CA LEU A 246 1.17 11.79 -22.87
C LEU A 246 0.07 11.01 -23.61
N PHE A 247 -0.73 11.70 -24.44
CA PHE A 247 -1.92 11.12 -25.08
C PHE A 247 -1.73 10.74 -26.56
N ARG A 248 -0.60 11.07 -27.20
CA ARG A 248 -0.35 10.73 -28.61
C ARG A 248 0.68 9.65 -28.85
N ASP A 249 1.60 9.41 -27.91
CA ASP A 249 2.66 8.42 -28.11
C ASP A 249 2.26 7.04 -27.51
N PRO A 250 2.10 6.00 -28.35
CA PRO A 250 1.81 4.65 -27.88
C PRO A 250 2.94 4.09 -27.01
N SER A 251 4.19 4.53 -27.19
CA SER A 251 5.34 4.06 -26.41
C SER A 251 5.35 4.57 -24.96
N ILE A 252 4.59 5.63 -24.67
CA ILE A 252 4.39 6.16 -23.31
C ILE A 252 3.29 5.39 -22.56
N ASN A 253 2.35 4.79 -23.30
CA ASN A 253 1.16 4.09 -22.79
C ASN A 253 1.26 2.56 -22.85
N ALA A 254 2.19 2.01 -23.65
CA ALA A 254 2.48 0.57 -23.78
C ALA A 254 3.30 0.01 -22.62
#